data_AF-A0A8J5YH10-F1
#
_entry.id   AF-A0A8J5YH10-F1
#
_cell.length_a   1.000
_cell.length_b   1.000
_cell.length_c   1.000
_cell.angle_alpha   90.00
_cell.angle_beta   90.00
_cell.angle_gamma   90.00
#
_symmetry.space_group_name_H-M   'P 1'
#
loop_
_entity.id
_entity.type
_entity.pdbx_description
1 polymer ?
#
loop_
_entity_poly.entity_id
_entity_poly.type
_entity_poly.pdbx_seq_one_letter_code
_entity_poly.pdbx_strand_id
1 'polypeptide(L)'
;MSWLILAPNLRDLVISWCPEMEEILSEEKLGEVADVIGISYPKPFLKLETLYLSCLPKLKSIYWDALPFPCLKLIHIGGCRELKKLPLNSNSAKGNLLSIEGSKDWWARVEWKNEATRDAFLPSFKLLY
;
A
#
# COMPACT_ATOMS: atom_id res chain seq x y z
N MET A 1 11.85 5.66 -7.24
CA MET A 1 11.10 6.93 -7.41
C MET A 1 10.56 7.32 -6.03
N SER A 2 10.59 8.59 -5.62
CA SER A 2 10.13 9.00 -4.27
C SER A 2 9.56 10.43 -4.25
N TRP A 3 8.82 10.78 -5.30
CA TRP A 3 8.12 12.06 -5.44
C TRP A 3 6.83 12.14 -4.61
N LEU A 4 6.30 11.00 -4.16
CA LEU A 4 5.02 10.91 -3.43
C LEU A 4 5.03 11.61 -2.06
N ILE A 5 6.21 11.84 -1.48
CA ILE A 5 6.38 12.59 -0.23
C ILE A 5 6.03 14.08 -0.43
N LEU A 6 6.11 14.58 -1.67
CA LEU A 6 5.73 15.94 -2.05
C LEU A 6 4.22 16.11 -2.26
N ALA A 7 3.43 15.05 -2.12
CA ALA A 7 1.98 15.05 -2.31
C ALA A 7 1.24 14.72 -0.99
N PRO A 8 1.30 15.58 0.04
CA PRO A 8 0.69 15.30 1.35
C PRO A 8 -0.84 15.21 1.32
N ASN A 9 -1.47 15.70 0.24
CA ASN A 9 -2.91 15.67 0.01
C ASN A 9 -3.35 14.63 -1.01
N LEU A 10 -2.47 13.71 -1.40
CA LEU A 10 -2.80 12.64 -2.34
C LEU A 10 -3.95 11.79 -1.79
N ARG A 11 -5.03 11.69 -2.57
CA ARG A 11 -6.22 10.88 -2.26
C ARG A 11 -6.27 9.61 -3.09
N ASP A 12 -5.88 9.69 -4.35
CA ASP A 12 -5.92 8.56 -5.27
C ASP A 12 -4.52 8.32 -5.84
N LEU A 13 -3.99 7.13 -5.60
CA LEU A 13 -2.74 6.67 -6.18
C LEU A 13 -3.05 5.54 -7.16
N VAL A 14 -2.89 5.83 -8.45
CA VAL A 14 -3.09 4.89 -9.53
C VAL A 14 -1.75 4.65 -10.22
N ILE A 15 -1.27 3.41 -10.21
CA ILE A 15 -0.07 2.98 -10.93
C ILE A 15 -0.45 1.80 -11.80
N SER A 16 -0.18 1.91 -13.09
CA SER A 16 -0.50 0.87 -14.06
C SER A 16 0.61 0.68 -15.08
N TRP A 17 0.81 -0.55 -15.54
CA TRP A 17 1.71 -0.88 -16.66
C TRP A 17 3.17 -0.43 -16.47
N CYS A 18 3.70 -0.57 -15.25
CA CYS A 18 5.10 -0.31 -14.94
C CYS A 18 5.84 -1.64 -14.63
N PRO A 19 6.32 -2.38 -15.66
CA PRO A 19 6.85 -3.73 -15.49
C PRO A 19 8.14 -3.82 -14.68
N GLU A 20 8.93 -2.74 -14.67
CA GLU A 20 10.21 -2.65 -13.95
C GLU A 20 10.08 -2.04 -12.56
N MET A 21 8.87 -1.68 -12.11
CA MET A 21 8.68 -1.09 -10.80
C MET A 21 8.76 -2.16 -9.71
N GLU A 22 9.78 -2.07 -8.85
CA GLU A 22 9.95 -2.99 -7.71
C GLU A 22 9.35 -2.44 -6.41
N GLU A 23 9.34 -1.12 -6.24
CA GLU A 23 8.86 -0.43 -5.05
C GLU A 23 8.13 0.88 -5.38
N ILE A 24 7.10 1.22 -4.61
CA ILE A 24 6.38 2.51 -4.73
C ILE A 24 7.05 3.60 -3.89
N LEU A 25 7.40 3.27 -2.66
CA LEU A 25 8.09 4.15 -1.71
C LEU A 25 9.29 3.42 -1.10
N SER A 26 10.49 3.95 -1.35
CA SER A 26 11.75 3.46 -0.76
C SER A 26 12.06 4.17 0.55
N GLU A 27 12.52 3.43 1.56
CA GLU A 27 12.96 3.95 2.87
C GLU A 27 14.07 4.99 2.76
N GLU A 28 15.13 4.67 2.00
CA GLU A 28 16.33 5.50 1.84
C GLU A 28 15.98 6.92 1.38
N LYS A 29 15.12 7.01 0.36
CA LYS A 29 14.69 8.30 -0.19
C LYS A 29 13.69 9.05 0.69
N LEU A 30 13.07 8.35 1.65
CA LEU A 30 12.22 9.00 2.65
C LEU A 30 13.08 9.73 3.69
N GLY A 31 14.21 9.13 4.09
CA GLY A 31 15.21 9.76 4.95
C GLY A 31 15.86 10.98 4.29
N GLU A 32 16.27 10.86 3.03
CA GLU A 32 16.85 11.99 2.27
C GLU A 32 15.90 13.20 2.19
N VAL A 33 14.61 12.95 1.96
CA VAL A 33 13.61 14.02 1.90
C VAL A 33 13.31 14.56 3.30
N ALA A 34 13.18 13.69 4.30
CA ALA A 34 12.97 14.07 5.70
C ALA A 34 13.99 15.10 6.20
N ASP A 35 15.27 14.91 5.88
CA ASP A 35 16.35 15.81 6.23
C ASP A 35 16.23 17.18 5.54
N VAL A 36 15.72 17.23 4.30
CA VAL A 36 15.52 18.46 3.53
C VAL A 36 14.33 19.29 4.05
N ILE A 37 13.22 18.63 4.43
CA ILE A 37 12.00 19.30 4.94
C ILE A 37 11.95 19.42 6.47
N GLY A 38 12.96 18.90 7.19
CA GLY A 38 13.03 18.96 8.66
C GLY A 38 11.95 18.14 9.38
N ILE A 39 11.39 17.12 8.71
CA ILE A 39 10.36 16.24 9.28
C ILE A 39 11.00 14.89 9.52
N SER A 40 11.35 14.54 10.76
CA SER A 40 12.08 13.29 11.07
C SER A 40 11.40 12.01 10.58
N TYR A 41 10.09 12.01 10.33
CA TYR A 41 9.34 10.86 9.81
C TYR A 41 8.10 11.32 9.04
N PRO A 42 8.19 11.62 7.73
CA PRO A 42 7.00 11.90 6.95
C PRO A 42 6.16 10.62 6.92
N LYS A 43 4.93 10.69 7.42
CA LYS A 43 3.96 9.60 7.30
C LYS A 43 3.27 9.75 5.93
N PRO A 44 3.64 8.96 4.91
CA PRO A 44 3.01 9.08 3.61
C PRO A 44 1.54 8.63 3.69
N PHE A 45 0.76 9.04 2.70
CA PHE A 45 -0.60 8.52 2.47
C PHE A 45 -1.62 8.77 3.58
N LEU A 46 -1.43 9.81 4.42
CA LEU A 46 -2.40 10.18 5.46
C LEU A 46 -3.79 10.53 4.91
N LYS A 47 -3.87 11.02 3.67
CA LYS A 47 -5.15 11.37 3.02
C LYS A 47 -5.52 10.41 1.89
N LEU A 48 -4.78 9.31 1.73
CA LEU A 48 -5.03 8.37 0.65
C LEU A 48 -6.34 7.61 0.91
N GLU A 49 -7.24 7.68 -0.05
CA GLU A 49 -8.54 7.01 -0.07
C GLU A 49 -8.51 5.78 -0.98
N THR A 50 -7.79 5.86 -2.10
CA THR A 50 -7.70 4.80 -3.11
C THR A 50 -6.26 4.47 -3.46
N LEU A 51 -5.92 3.18 -3.40
CA LEU A 51 -4.68 2.63 -3.95
C LEU A 51 -5.03 1.63 -5.07
N TYR A 52 -4.68 1.96 -6.30
CA TYR A 52 -4.93 1.13 -7.47
C TYR A 52 -3.62 0.73 -8.15
N LEU A 53 -3.32 -0.57 -8.13
CA LEU A 53 -2.09 -1.14 -8.67
C LEU A 53 -2.44 -2.20 -9.71
N SER A 54 -2.05 -1.98 -10.96
CA SER A 54 -2.37 -2.89 -12.06
C SER A 54 -1.18 -3.17 -12.98
N CYS A 55 -0.98 -4.43 -13.35
CA CYS A 55 0.07 -4.85 -14.29
C CYS A 55 1.48 -4.43 -13.84
N LEU A 56 1.83 -4.70 -12.58
CA LEU A 56 3.15 -4.43 -11.97
C LEU A 56 3.84 -5.75 -11.59
N PRO A 57 4.28 -6.57 -12.56
CA PRO A 57 4.76 -7.93 -12.33
C PRO A 57 5.91 -8.03 -11.31
N LYS A 58 6.84 -7.07 -11.31
CA LYS A 58 8.02 -7.04 -10.42
C LYS A 58 7.82 -6.28 -9.12
N LEU A 59 6.62 -5.75 -8.85
CA LEU A 59 6.38 -4.97 -7.64
C LEU A 59 6.43 -5.88 -6.42
N LYS A 60 7.40 -5.65 -5.53
CA LYS A 60 7.65 -6.46 -4.32
C LYS A 60 7.07 -5.80 -3.08
N SER A 61 7.11 -4.47 -3.01
CA SER A 61 6.68 -3.71 -1.84
C SER A 61 6.02 -2.38 -2.20
N ILE A 62 5.00 -2.00 -1.44
CA ILE A 62 4.43 -0.65 -1.49
C ILE A 62 5.23 0.27 -0.56
N TYR A 63 5.45 -0.18 0.68
CA TYR A 63 6.23 0.49 1.71
C TYR A 63 6.74 -0.55 2.70
N TRP A 64 7.92 -0.32 3.29
CA TRP A 64 8.62 -1.30 4.13
C TRP A 64 7.97 -1.54 5.50
N ASP A 65 7.29 -0.53 6.07
CA ASP A 65 6.52 -0.65 7.32
C ASP A 65 5.01 -0.53 7.10
N ALA A 66 4.24 -0.84 8.15
CA ALA A 66 2.81 -0.62 8.17
C ALA A 66 2.47 0.87 8.23
N LEU A 67 1.46 1.28 7.46
CA LEU A 67 0.95 2.65 7.43
C LEU A 67 -0.42 2.76 8.10
N PRO A 68 -0.73 3.89 8.76
CA PRO A 68 -1.99 4.04 9.49
C PRO A 68 -3.22 4.13 8.56
N PHE A 69 -3.06 4.69 7.35
CA PHE A 69 -4.13 4.80 6.34
C PHE A 69 -5.50 5.27 6.89
N PRO A 70 -5.56 6.43 7.57
CA PRO A 70 -6.77 6.83 8.28
C PRO A 70 -7.94 7.18 7.34
N CYS A 71 -7.71 7.36 6.04
CA CYS A 71 -8.75 7.65 5.05
C CYS A 71 -8.95 6.55 3.99
N LEU A 72 -8.18 5.45 4.06
CA LEU A 72 -8.16 4.46 2.99
C LEU A 72 -9.45 3.65 2.96
N LYS A 73 -10.04 3.56 1.76
CA LYS A 73 -11.32 2.90 1.47
C LYS A 73 -11.18 1.77 0.46
N LEU A 74 -10.22 1.87 -0.45
CA LEU A 74 -10.02 0.88 -1.51
C LEU A 74 -8.54 0.56 -1.74
N ILE A 75 -8.22 -0.73 -1.78
CA ILE A 75 -6.98 -1.27 -2.35
C ILE A 75 -7.37 -2.19 -3.50
N HIS A 76 -6.89 -1.91 -4.70
CA HIS A 76 -7.08 -2.76 -5.87
C HIS A 76 -5.73 -3.28 -6.36
N ILE A 77 -5.59 -4.60 -6.46
CA ILE A 77 -4.38 -5.28 -6.91
C ILE A 77 -4.68 -6.21 -8.10
N GLY A 78 -4.28 -5.79 -9.30
CA GLY A 78 -4.36 -6.58 -10.54
C GLY A 78 -2.98 -6.87 -11.12
N GLY A 79 -2.69 -8.13 -11.49
CA GLY A 79 -1.45 -8.45 -12.21
C GLY A 79 -0.13 -8.13 -11.47
N CYS A 80 -0.14 -7.93 -10.14
CA CYS A 80 1.04 -7.67 -9.32
C CYS A 80 1.53 -8.96 -8.64
N ARG A 81 2.25 -9.82 -9.40
CA ARG A 81 2.51 -11.21 -8.99
C ARG A 81 3.51 -11.35 -7.84
N GLU A 82 4.48 -10.44 -7.77
CA GLU A 82 5.52 -10.44 -6.72
C GLU A 82 5.11 -9.70 -5.45
N LEU A 83 3.97 -9.00 -5.45
CA LEU A 83 3.52 -8.22 -4.30
C LEU A 83 2.91 -9.16 -3.25
N LYS A 84 3.70 -9.51 -2.23
CA LYS A 84 3.26 -10.41 -1.16
C LYS A 84 2.91 -9.69 0.14
N LYS A 85 3.37 -8.45 0.32
CA LYS A 85 3.19 -7.70 1.56
C LYS A 85 2.41 -6.42 1.30
N LEU A 86 1.45 -6.16 2.16
CA LEU A 86 0.74 -4.88 2.22
C LEU A 86 1.28 -4.09 3.43
N PRO A 87 1.39 -2.75 3.33
CA PRO A 87 1.80 -1.91 4.45
C PRO A 87 0.64 -1.72 5.43
N LEU A 88 0.12 -2.83 5.96
CA LEU A 88 -1.01 -2.90 6.88
C LEU A 88 -0.60 -3.60 8.19
N ASN A 89 -1.15 -3.13 9.29
CA ASN A 89 -1.18 -3.81 10.58
C ASN A 89 -2.60 -3.77 11.17
N SER A 90 -2.81 -4.40 12.32
CA SER A 90 -4.14 -4.48 12.98
C SER A 90 -4.77 -3.12 13.35
N ASN A 91 -4.03 -2.01 13.28
CA ASN A 91 -4.54 -0.65 13.50
C ASN A 91 -4.66 0.17 12.20
N SER A 92 -4.19 -0.35 11.06
CA SER A 92 -4.32 0.33 9.77
C SER A 92 -5.78 0.43 9.34
N ALA A 93 -6.17 1.57 8.77
CA ALA A 93 -7.53 1.87 8.30
C ALA A 93 -8.63 1.60 9.35
N LYS A 94 -8.28 1.61 10.64
CA LYS A 94 -9.22 1.28 11.72
C LYS A 94 -10.39 2.26 11.72
N GLY A 95 -11.61 1.72 11.67
CA GLY A 95 -12.84 2.52 11.60
C GLY A 95 -13.32 2.83 10.18
N ASN A 96 -12.53 2.50 9.14
CA ASN A 96 -12.94 2.64 7.75
C ASN A 96 -13.57 1.35 7.23
N LEU A 97 -14.52 1.50 6.30
CA LEU A 97 -15.00 0.39 5.49
C LEU A 97 -14.02 0.17 4.32
N LEU A 98 -12.95 -0.58 4.59
CA LEU A 98 -11.93 -0.91 3.58
C LEU A 98 -12.42 -2.05 2.67
N SER A 99 -12.24 -1.88 1.37
CA SER A 99 -12.41 -2.92 0.35
C SER A 99 -11.03 -3.28 -0.21
N ILE A 100 -10.66 -4.55 -0.17
CA ILE A 100 -9.43 -5.05 -0.81
C ILE A 100 -9.81 -5.96 -1.95
N GLU A 101 -9.50 -5.54 -3.18
CA GLU A 101 -9.84 -6.22 -4.41
C GLU A 101 -8.60 -6.84 -5.03
N GLY A 102 -8.69 -8.13 -5.33
CA GLY A 102 -7.56 -8.89 -5.85
C GLY A 102 -7.97 -10.23 -6.45
N SER A 103 -7.04 -10.90 -7.13
CA SER A 103 -7.25 -12.30 -7.51
C SER A 103 -7.16 -13.21 -6.28
N LYS A 104 -7.91 -14.32 -6.30
CA LYS A 104 -7.87 -15.34 -5.24
C LYS A 104 -6.46 -15.86 -5.00
N ASP A 105 -5.72 -16.11 -6.09
CA ASP A 105 -4.37 -16.63 -6.06
C ASP A 105 -3.39 -15.66 -5.41
N TRP A 106 -3.53 -14.36 -5.69
CA TRP A 106 -2.73 -13.34 -5.04
C TRP A 106 -3.06 -13.28 -3.54
N TRP A 107 -4.34 -13.22 -3.20
CA TRP A 107 -4.79 -13.13 -1.80
C TRP A 107 -4.28 -14.29 -0.93
N ALA A 108 -4.30 -15.51 -1.47
CA ALA A 108 -3.79 -16.70 -0.78
C ALA A 108 -2.27 -16.66 -0.52
N ARG A 109 -1.52 -15.84 -1.25
CA ARG A 109 -0.06 -15.68 -1.10
C ARG A 109 0.34 -14.45 -0.30
N VAL A 110 -0.62 -13.64 0.16
CA VAL A 110 -0.31 -12.46 0.99
C VAL A 110 0.29 -12.91 2.31
N GLU A 111 1.48 -12.39 2.60
CA GLU A 111 2.22 -12.57 3.83
C GLU A 111 1.79 -11.49 4.84
N TRP A 112 1.09 -11.92 5.89
CA TRP A 112 0.60 -11.03 6.94
C TRP A 112 1.63 -10.86 8.06
N LYS A 113 1.70 -9.66 8.65
CA LYS A 113 2.62 -9.36 9.77
C LYS A 113 2.38 -10.27 10.98
N ASN A 114 1.11 -10.59 11.25
CA ASN A 114 0.67 -11.51 12.30
C ASN A 114 -0.79 -11.92 12.03
N GLU A 115 -1.27 -12.92 12.77
CA GLU A 115 -2.65 -13.43 12.66
C GLU A 115 -3.69 -12.34 12.93
N ALA A 116 -3.46 -11.47 13.92
CA ALA A 116 -4.37 -10.37 14.22
C ALA A 116 -4.56 -9.40 13.04
N THR A 117 -3.50 -9.14 12.25
CA THR A 117 -3.59 -8.31 11.05
C THR A 117 -4.37 -9.05 9.96
N ARG A 118 -4.08 -10.33 9.73
CA ARG A 118 -4.82 -11.14 8.76
C ARG A 118 -6.32 -11.14 9.09
N ASP A 119 -6.66 -11.45 10.32
CA ASP A 119 -8.05 -11.63 10.75
C ASP A 119 -8.83 -10.30 10.71
N ALA A 120 -8.15 -9.16 10.94
CA ALA A 120 -8.75 -7.84 10.79
C ALA A 120 -9.15 -7.51 9.33
N PHE A 121 -8.37 -7.96 8.34
CA PHE A 121 -8.60 -7.64 6.92
C PHE A 121 -9.24 -8.75 6.10
N LEU A 122 -9.34 -9.97 6.64
CA LEU A 122 -9.99 -11.10 5.98
C LEU A 122 -11.43 -10.76 5.52
N PRO A 123 -12.27 -10.07 6.32
CA PRO A 123 -13.62 -9.67 5.91
C PRO A 123 -13.65 -8.59 4.81
N SER A 124 -12.54 -7.88 4.59
CA SER A 124 -12.45 -6.77 3.63
C SER A 124 -12.19 -7.23 2.20
N PHE A 125 -11.83 -8.51 1.99
CA PHE A 125 -11.45 -9.02 0.69
C PHE A 125 -12.63 -9.27 -0.25
N LYS A 126 -12.48 -8.84 -1.50
CA LYS A 126 -13.40 -9.09 -2.60
C LYS A 126 -12.64 -9.62 -3.81
N LEU A 127 -13.23 -10.62 -4.46
CA LEU A 127 -12.68 -11.19 -5.69
C LEU A 127 -12.83 -10.20 -6.85
N LEU A 128 -11.73 -10.00 -7.58
CA LEU A 128 -11.77 -9.41 -8.91
C LEU A 128 -12.23 -10.46 -9.92
N TYR A 129 -13.29 -10.13 -10.67
CA TYR A 129 -13.79 -10.92 -11.80
C TYR A 129 -12.99 -10.64 -13.07
#